data_AF-A0A6P1BIM3-F1
#
_entry.id   AF-A0A6P1BIM3-F1
#
_cell.length_a   1.000
_cell.length_b   1.000
_cell.length_c   1.000
_cell.angle_alpha   90.00
_cell.angle_beta   90.00
_cell.angle_gamma   90.00
#
_symmetry.space_group_name_H-M   'P 1'
#
loop_
_entity.id
_entity.type
_entity.pdbx_description
1 polymer ?
#
loop_
_entity_poly.entity_id
_entity_poly.type
_entity_poly.pdbx_seq_one_letter_code
_entity_poly.pdbx_strand_id
1 'polypeptide(L)'
;MKIALLVALAIIIPTSVHAEDRDCRNRARGAATAAASKVESSQSVKIPLSRWRSVIEEIASEVCKVAPARAGLTAEQMAAAAADKFFSSAVQLGAAPEVQSIVAHLVDGTGGLARSTRTGVVSASCPSRSKTIDVEIGGSTVGKCGNRFLLLAGPAIIRFLRSGNVICQGNMQVDPEKEQTCGCDARALSC
;
A
#
# COMPACT_ATOMS: atom_id res chain seq x y z
N MET A 1 -29.81 -22.23 -62.02
CA MET A 1 -30.29 -22.00 -60.64
C MET A 1 -29.07 -21.72 -59.77
N LYS A 2 -28.94 -20.52 -59.22
CA LYS A 2 -27.83 -20.13 -58.34
C LYS A 2 -28.33 -20.14 -56.90
N ILE A 3 -27.79 -21.05 -56.08
CA ILE A 3 -28.05 -21.11 -54.64
C ILE A 3 -27.08 -20.13 -53.98
N ALA A 4 -27.58 -19.00 -53.51
CA ALA A 4 -26.82 -18.07 -52.70
C ALA A 4 -26.87 -18.54 -51.24
N LEU A 5 -25.77 -19.09 -50.76
CA LEU A 5 -25.55 -19.48 -49.37
C LEU A 5 -25.14 -18.23 -48.59
N LEU A 6 -26.05 -17.67 -47.78
CA LEU A 6 -25.75 -16.59 -46.84
C LEU A 6 -25.18 -17.19 -45.55
N VAL A 7 -23.86 -17.08 -45.38
CA VAL A 7 -23.17 -17.37 -44.13
C VAL A 7 -23.34 -16.16 -43.21
N ALA A 8 -24.22 -16.27 -42.22
CA ALA A 8 -24.31 -15.30 -41.14
C ALA A 8 -23.13 -15.52 -40.17
N LEU A 9 -22.12 -14.68 -40.28
CA LEU A 9 -20.99 -14.64 -39.35
C LEU A 9 -21.46 -13.95 -38.06
N ALA A 10 -21.83 -14.73 -37.04
CA ALA A 10 -22.09 -14.22 -35.70
C ALA A 10 -20.76 -13.83 -35.04
N ILE A 11 -20.41 -12.54 -35.12
CA ILE A 11 -19.29 -11.97 -34.38
C ILE A 11 -19.71 -11.88 -32.90
N ILE A 12 -19.33 -12.88 -32.11
CA ILE A 12 -19.38 -12.79 -30.65
C ILE A 12 -18.25 -11.85 -30.24
N ILE A 13 -18.58 -10.63 -29.82
CA ILE A 13 -17.62 -9.70 -29.19
C ILE A 13 -17.78 -9.84 -27.66
N PRO A 14 -16.89 -10.58 -26.95
CA PRO A 14 -16.89 -10.57 -25.50
C PRO A 14 -16.06 -9.37 -25.02
N THR A 15 -16.69 -8.20 -24.78
CA THR A 15 -15.95 -7.01 -24.28
C THR A 15 -16.53 -6.34 -23.04
N SER A 16 -17.73 -6.72 -22.56
CA SER A 16 -18.35 -6.06 -21.40
C SER A 16 -17.70 -6.44 -20.06
N VAL A 17 -17.40 -7.72 -19.85
CA VAL A 17 -16.90 -8.23 -18.55
C VAL A 17 -15.51 -7.66 -18.20
N HIS A 18 -14.66 -7.40 -19.20
CA HIS A 18 -13.33 -6.85 -18.96
C HIS A 18 -13.33 -5.34 -18.68
N ALA A 19 -14.32 -4.60 -19.18
CA ALA A 19 -14.44 -3.16 -18.97
C ALA A 19 -14.96 -2.84 -17.56
N GLU A 20 -16.02 -3.53 -17.12
CA GLU A 20 -16.62 -3.34 -15.80
C GLU A 20 -15.65 -3.70 -14.65
N ASP A 21 -14.90 -4.78 -14.82
CA ASP A 21 -13.85 -5.21 -13.88
C ASP A 21 -12.68 -4.20 -13.80
N ARG A 22 -12.31 -3.59 -14.92
CA ARG A 22 -11.29 -2.52 -14.96
C ARG A 22 -11.77 -1.26 -14.24
N ASP A 23 -13.01 -0.85 -14.47
CA ASP A 23 -13.57 0.33 -13.83
C ASP A 23 -13.73 0.13 -12.32
N CYS A 24 -14.19 -1.05 -11.88
CA CYS A 24 -14.22 -1.39 -10.46
C CYS A 24 -12.83 -1.25 -9.82
N ARG A 25 -11.81 -1.89 -10.40
CA ARG A 25 -10.43 -1.85 -9.86
C ARG A 25 -9.89 -0.43 -9.78
N ASN A 26 -10.13 0.40 -10.79
CA ASN A 26 -9.68 1.79 -10.77
C ASN A 26 -10.29 2.60 -9.61
N ARG A 27 -11.60 2.47 -9.39
CA ARG A 27 -12.30 3.17 -8.31
C ARG A 27 -11.88 2.64 -6.93
N ALA A 28 -11.81 1.32 -6.77
CA ALA A 28 -11.35 0.66 -5.56
C ALA A 28 -9.90 1.06 -5.20
N ARG A 29 -9.00 1.09 -6.20
CA ARG A 29 -7.62 1.55 -6.02
C ARG A 29 -7.53 3.00 -5.57
N GLY A 30 -8.33 3.88 -6.18
CA GLY A 30 -8.42 5.29 -5.77
C GLY A 30 -8.85 5.44 -4.31
N ALA A 31 -9.89 4.69 -3.90
CA ALA A 31 -10.40 4.70 -2.54
C ALA A 31 -9.39 4.13 -1.52
N ALA A 32 -8.73 3.01 -1.83
CA ALA A 32 -7.69 2.42 -0.99
C ALA A 32 -6.48 3.36 -0.82
N THR A 33 -6.07 4.04 -1.90
CA THR A 33 -4.98 5.04 -1.87
C THR A 33 -5.33 6.24 -1.00
N ALA A 34 -6.57 6.74 -1.10
CA ALA A 34 -7.05 7.84 -0.27
C ALA A 34 -7.12 7.44 1.21
N ALA A 35 -7.57 6.22 1.53
CA ALA A 35 -7.59 5.70 2.88
C ALA A 35 -6.17 5.57 3.47
N ALA A 36 -5.20 5.03 2.71
CA ALA A 36 -3.81 4.99 3.13
C ALA A 36 -3.24 6.40 3.44
N SER A 37 -3.55 7.39 2.60
CA SER A 37 -3.15 8.78 2.81
C SER A 37 -3.78 9.40 4.06
N LYS A 38 -5.02 9.02 4.37
CA LYS A 38 -5.72 9.41 5.60
C LYS A 38 -5.04 8.80 6.84
N VAL A 39 -4.64 7.52 6.79
CA VAL A 39 -3.88 6.87 7.87
C VAL A 39 -2.53 7.55 8.08
N GLU A 40 -1.82 7.87 7.00
CA GLU A 40 -0.56 8.61 7.06
C GLU A 40 -0.71 9.92 7.85
N SER A 41 -1.77 10.68 7.54
CA SER A 41 -2.05 11.97 8.20
C SER A 41 -2.50 11.79 9.65
N SER A 42 -3.39 10.84 9.93
CA SER A 42 -3.96 10.65 11.27
C SER A 42 -2.99 10.03 12.27
N GLN A 43 -2.04 9.22 11.80
CA GLN A 43 -1.06 8.52 12.64
C GLN A 43 0.35 9.11 12.56
N SER A 44 0.52 10.24 11.87
CA SER A 44 1.80 10.95 11.72
C SER A 44 2.94 10.03 11.24
N VAL A 45 2.64 9.21 10.24
CA VAL A 45 3.57 8.23 9.65
C VAL A 45 3.51 8.32 8.13
N LYS A 46 4.65 8.25 7.46
CA LYS A 46 4.74 8.21 6.00
C LYS A 46 4.51 6.81 5.49
N ILE A 47 3.56 6.67 4.57
CA ILE A 47 3.27 5.42 3.87
C ILE A 47 3.70 5.64 2.41
N PRO A 48 4.91 5.20 2.02
CA PRO A 48 5.40 5.43 0.67
C PRO A 48 4.60 4.58 -0.33
N LEU A 49 3.52 5.15 -0.88
CA LEU A 49 2.51 4.43 -1.68
C LEU A 49 3.11 3.69 -2.87
N SER A 50 4.21 4.17 -3.44
CA SER A 50 4.96 3.47 -4.50
C SER A 50 5.44 2.08 -4.08
N ARG A 51 5.79 1.89 -2.79
CA ARG A 51 6.20 0.62 -2.20
C ARG A 51 5.02 -0.26 -1.80
N TRP A 52 3.86 0.34 -1.57
CA TRP A 52 2.63 -0.34 -1.16
C TRP A 52 1.66 -0.59 -2.32
N ARG A 53 2.07 -0.29 -3.56
CA ARG A 53 1.24 -0.46 -4.75
C ARG A 53 0.71 -1.87 -4.90
N SER A 54 1.51 -2.91 -4.63
CA SER A 54 1.06 -4.30 -4.72
C SER A 54 -0.10 -4.58 -3.76
N VAL A 55 -0.02 -4.12 -2.52
CA VAL A 55 -1.09 -4.27 -1.52
C VAL A 55 -2.34 -3.50 -1.92
N ILE A 56 -2.18 -2.27 -2.43
CA ILE A 56 -3.32 -1.47 -2.90
C ILE A 56 -4.02 -2.16 -4.10
N GLU A 57 -3.25 -2.70 -5.04
CA GLU A 57 -3.79 -3.45 -6.19
C GLU A 57 -4.42 -4.78 -5.74
N GLU A 58 -3.85 -5.45 -4.73
CA GLU A 58 -4.44 -6.64 -4.11
C GLU A 58 -5.79 -6.32 -3.46
N ILE A 59 -5.88 -5.25 -2.67
CA ILE A 59 -7.15 -4.78 -2.08
C ILE A 59 -8.18 -4.52 -3.17
N ALA A 60 -7.80 -3.78 -4.22
CA ALA A 60 -8.71 -3.47 -5.32
C ALA A 60 -9.19 -4.75 -6.04
N SER A 61 -8.28 -5.70 -6.28
CA SER A 61 -8.59 -6.98 -6.90
C SER A 61 -9.55 -7.82 -6.04
N GLU A 62 -9.23 -8.04 -4.77
CA GLU A 62 -10.04 -8.86 -3.87
C GLU A 62 -11.44 -8.28 -3.66
N VAL A 63 -11.54 -6.96 -3.49
CA VAL A 63 -12.82 -6.28 -3.35
C VAL A 63 -13.67 -6.43 -4.61
N CYS A 64 -13.10 -6.26 -5.80
CA CYS A 64 -13.87 -6.36 -7.05
C CYS A 64 -14.33 -7.78 -7.38
N LYS A 65 -13.70 -8.82 -6.81
CA LYS A 65 -14.20 -10.20 -6.90
C LYS A 65 -15.51 -10.42 -6.13
N VAL A 66 -15.72 -9.69 -5.03
CA VAL A 66 -16.83 -9.92 -4.08
C VAL A 66 -17.85 -8.78 -4.02
N ALA A 67 -17.54 -7.60 -4.54
CA ALA A 67 -18.43 -6.43 -4.55
C ALA A 67 -19.83 -6.70 -5.14
N PRO A 68 -20.02 -7.53 -6.19
CA PRO A 68 -21.36 -7.84 -6.69
C PRO A 68 -22.24 -8.61 -5.69
N ALA A 69 -21.63 -9.28 -4.70
CA ALA A 69 -22.32 -10.21 -3.80
C ALA A 69 -22.94 -9.53 -2.55
N ARG A 70 -22.67 -8.24 -2.30
CA ARG A 70 -23.10 -7.59 -1.05
C ARG A 70 -23.96 -6.35 -1.29
N ALA A 71 -25.25 -6.45 -1.00
CA ALA A 71 -26.14 -5.31 -0.95
C ALA A 71 -25.79 -4.43 0.27
N GLY A 72 -25.27 -3.22 0.04
CA GLY A 72 -25.11 -2.19 1.08
C GLY A 72 -23.74 -1.53 1.18
N LEU A 73 -22.68 -2.09 0.57
CA LEU A 73 -21.39 -1.42 0.44
C LEU A 73 -20.91 -1.43 -1.00
N THR A 74 -20.51 -0.26 -1.48
CA THR A 74 -19.82 -0.13 -2.78
C THR A 74 -18.39 -0.69 -2.70
N ALA A 75 -17.82 -1.06 -3.84
CA ALA A 75 -16.43 -1.51 -3.94
C ALA A 75 -15.47 -0.47 -3.34
N GLU A 76 -15.73 0.82 -3.56
CA GLU A 76 -14.95 1.93 -3.04
C GLU A 76 -14.98 1.97 -1.50
N GLN A 77 -16.16 1.79 -0.90
CA GLN A 77 -16.29 1.76 0.56
C GLN A 77 -15.57 0.54 1.16
N MET A 78 -15.69 -0.63 0.54
CA MET A 78 -14.99 -1.83 1.01
C MET A 78 -13.47 -1.69 0.85
N ALA A 79 -12.99 -1.14 -0.27
CA ALA A 79 -11.56 -0.91 -0.49
C ALA A 79 -10.99 0.12 0.48
N ALA A 80 -11.72 1.21 0.76
CA ALA A 80 -11.33 2.19 1.76
C ALA A 80 -11.25 1.57 3.16
N ALA A 81 -12.26 0.79 3.56
CA ALA A 81 -12.28 0.11 4.86
C ALA A 81 -11.16 -0.94 4.97
N ALA A 82 -10.90 -1.70 3.90
CA ALA A 82 -9.85 -2.70 3.88
C ALA A 82 -8.46 -2.07 4.00
N ALA A 83 -8.20 -0.99 3.26
CA ALA A 83 -6.96 -0.25 3.33
C ALA A 83 -6.77 0.43 4.71
N ASP A 84 -7.81 1.07 5.24
CA ASP A 84 -7.76 1.67 6.57
C ASP A 84 -7.40 0.62 7.64
N LYS A 85 -8.07 -0.55 7.62
CA LYS A 85 -7.77 -1.66 8.53
C LYS A 85 -6.35 -2.19 8.37
N PHE A 86 -5.91 -2.41 7.13
CA PHE A 86 -4.57 -2.92 6.83
C PHE A 86 -3.50 -1.97 7.35
N PHE A 87 -3.52 -0.70 6.93
CA PHE A 87 -2.47 0.26 7.26
C PHE A 87 -2.52 0.70 8.72
N SER A 88 -3.71 0.85 9.32
CA SER A 88 -3.80 1.16 10.76
C SER A 88 -3.23 0.03 11.61
N SER A 89 -3.50 -1.23 11.25
CA SER A 89 -2.96 -2.39 11.96
C SER A 89 -1.44 -2.50 11.76
N ALA A 90 -0.97 -2.29 10.52
CA ALA A 90 0.47 -2.24 10.21
C ALA A 90 1.22 -1.24 11.09
N VAL A 91 0.67 -0.03 11.26
CA VAL A 91 1.34 1.02 12.04
C VAL A 91 1.24 0.75 13.54
N GLN A 92 0.09 0.29 14.04
CA GLN A 92 -0.14 0.10 15.48
C GLN A 92 0.51 -1.15 16.03
N LEU A 93 0.51 -2.23 15.25
CA LEU A 93 0.94 -3.55 15.68
C LEU A 93 2.25 -3.99 15.01
N GLY A 94 2.75 -3.25 14.02
CA GLY A 94 3.81 -3.71 13.11
C GLY A 94 3.42 -4.97 12.34
N ALA A 95 2.12 -5.20 12.19
CA ALA A 95 1.54 -6.40 11.63
C ALA A 95 0.19 -6.03 11.02
N ALA A 96 -0.02 -6.37 9.75
CA ALA A 96 -1.31 -6.19 9.08
C ALA A 96 -1.90 -7.55 8.71
N PRO A 97 -3.19 -7.80 8.94
CA PRO A 97 -3.83 -9.01 8.44
C PRO A 97 -3.70 -9.12 6.91
N GLU A 98 -3.69 -10.34 6.39
CA GLU A 98 -3.80 -10.60 4.95
C GLU A 98 -5.02 -9.89 4.34
N VAL A 99 -4.85 -9.30 3.16
CA VAL A 99 -5.90 -8.54 2.46
C VAL A 99 -7.16 -9.38 2.26
N GLN A 100 -7.00 -10.63 1.83
CA GLN A 100 -8.12 -11.57 1.65
C GLN A 100 -8.91 -11.78 2.94
N SER A 101 -8.23 -11.90 4.09
CA SER A 101 -8.88 -12.05 5.39
C SER A 101 -9.64 -10.79 5.80
N ILE A 102 -9.10 -9.60 5.52
CA ILE A 102 -9.78 -8.33 5.78
C ILE A 102 -11.04 -8.24 4.91
N VAL A 103 -10.92 -8.53 3.61
CA VAL A 103 -12.04 -8.46 2.67
C VAL A 103 -13.11 -9.49 3.05
N ALA A 104 -12.75 -10.74 3.35
CA ALA A 104 -13.69 -11.77 3.80
C ALA A 104 -14.38 -11.35 5.12
N HIS A 105 -13.64 -10.81 6.09
CA HIS A 105 -14.23 -10.29 7.32
C HIS A 105 -15.20 -9.14 7.06
N LEU A 106 -14.85 -8.23 6.14
CA LEU A 106 -15.74 -7.15 5.74
C LEU A 106 -17.02 -7.68 5.12
N VAL A 107 -16.98 -8.76 4.33
CA VAL A 107 -18.16 -9.34 3.65
C VAL A 107 -19.04 -10.17 4.60
N ASP A 108 -18.46 -11.12 5.33
CA ASP A 108 -19.21 -12.16 6.04
C ASP A 108 -19.23 -11.97 7.57
N GLY A 109 -18.46 -11.04 8.12
CA GLY A 109 -18.38 -10.75 9.56
C GLY A 109 -17.87 -11.89 10.45
N THR A 110 -17.57 -13.05 9.86
CA THR A 110 -17.35 -14.33 10.55
C THR A 110 -15.92 -14.88 10.38
N GLY A 111 -15.08 -14.20 9.61
CA GLY A 111 -13.68 -14.56 9.42
C GLY A 111 -12.79 -14.08 10.56
N GLY A 112 -12.01 -14.99 11.15
CA GLY A 112 -10.82 -14.62 11.90
C GLY A 112 -9.78 -14.01 10.96
N LEU A 113 -9.05 -13.00 11.43
CA LEU A 113 -7.99 -12.36 10.65
C LEU A 113 -6.78 -13.32 10.61
N ALA A 114 -6.54 -13.98 9.47
CA ALA A 114 -5.42 -14.88 9.27
C ALA A 114 -4.08 -14.12 9.14
N ARG A 115 -3.00 -14.87 8.89
CA ARG A 115 -1.59 -14.49 9.04
C ARG A 115 -1.21 -13.11 8.51
N SER A 116 -0.16 -12.58 9.15
CA SER A 116 0.19 -11.16 9.13
C SER A 116 1.26 -10.82 8.09
N THR A 117 1.01 -9.78 7.29
CA THR A 117 2.07 -9.00 6.63
C THR A 117 2.86 -8.29 7.71
N ARG A 118 4.13 -8.68 7.86
CA ARG A 118 5.00 -8.10 8.88
C ARG A 118 5.59 -6.78 8.42
N THR A 119 5.53 -5.79 9.29
CA THR A 119 5.91 -4.42 9.00
C THR A 119 6.67 -3.82 10.17
N GLY A 120 7.48 -2.81 9.90
CA GLY A 120 8.15 -2.03 10.93
C GLY A 120 7.94 -0.54 10.68
N VAL A 121 8.07 0.24 11.74
CA VAL A 121 8.12 1.70 11.63
C VAL A 121 9.58 2.11 11.75
N VAL A 122 10.09 2.88 10.78
CA VAL A 122 11.43 3.47 10.85
C VAL A 122 11.30 4.97 11.05
N SER A 123 11.93 5.48 12.10
CA SER A 123 11.97 6.90 12.44
C SER A 123 13.31 7.48 12.00
N ALA A 124 13.28 8.44 11.07
CA ALA A 124 14.51 9.08 10.61
C ALA A 124 14.88 10.25 11.52
N SER A 125 16.02 10.17 12.20
CA SER A 125 16.53 11.20 13.11
C SER A 125 17.74 11.92 12.51
N CYS A 126 17.90 13.22 12.81
CA CYS A 126 19.05 14.00 12.38
C CYS A 126 19.55 14.89 13.51
N PRO A 127 20.87 15.07 13.65
CA PRO A 127 21.43 16.08 14.52
C PRO A 127 21.00 17.45 14.00
N SER A 128 20.24 18.18 14.82
CA SER A 128 19.53 19.45 14.52
C SER A 128 18.32 19.32 13.59
N ARG A 129 17.26 20.12 13.85
CA ARG A 129 15.93 20.13 13.18
C ARG A 129 15.98 20.56 11.69
N SER A 130 16.87 19.98 10.91
CA SER A 130 17.01 20.27 9.50
C SER A 130 15.89 19.54 8.73
N LYS A 131 14.69 20.15 8.71
CA LYS A 131 13.57 19.77 7.81
C LYS A 131 13.92 19.89 6.31
N THR A 132 15.17 20.22 6.00
CA THR A 132 15.74 20.29 4.65
C THR A 132 16.53 19.04 4.28
N ILE A 133 16.64 18.06 5.20
CA ILE A 133 17.22 16.75 4.89
C ILE A 133 16.08 15.85 4.40
N ASP A 134 16.20 15.42 3.15
CA ASP A 134 15.30 14.44 2.55
C ASP A 134 15.74 13.03 2.93
N VAL A 135 14.77 12.13 3.06
CA VAL A 135 14.99 10.73 3.38
C VAL A 135 14.55 9.91 2.18
N GLU A 136 15.48 9.13 1.65
CA GLU A 136 15.27 8.20 0.56
C GLU A 136 15.36 6.79 1.10
N ILE A 137 14.37 5.96 0.75
CA ILE A 137 14.36 4.55 1.14
C ILE A 137 14.26 3.73 -0.13
N GLY A 138 15.30 2.90 -0.35
CA GLY A 138 15.53 2.04 -1.51
C GLY A 138 15.26 2.70 -2.85
N GLY A 139 15.88 3.85 -3.12
CA GLY A 139 15.89 4.48 -4.44
C GLY A 139 14.87 5.58 -4.67
N SER A 140 14.05 5.96 -3.68
CA SER A 140 13.05 7.03 -3.84
C SER A 140 12.91 7.89 -2.60
N THR A 141 12.83 9.21 -2.79
CA THR A 141 12.57 10.16 -1.70
C THR A 141 11.18 9.92 -1.16
N VAL A 142 11.09 9.47 0.10
CA VAL A 142 9.83 9.08 0.76
C VAL A 142 9.37 10.10 1.78
N GLY A 143 10.24 11.02 2.20
CA GLY A 143 9.90 12.06 3.16
C GLY A 143 11.12 12.83 3.60
N LYS A 144 11.07 13.35 4.83
CA LYS A 144 12.10 14.22 5.39
C LYS A 144 12.57 13.68 6.73
N CYS A 145 13.68 14.23 7.20
CA CYS A 145 14.15 13.92 8.52
C CYS A 145 13.14 14.38 9.60
N GLY A 146 12.95 13.56 10.62
CA GLY A 146 11.90 13.69 11.63
C GLY A 146 10.60 12.96 11.29
N ASN A 147 10.46 12.41 10.08
CA ASN A 147 9.32 11.56 9.74
C ASN A 147 9.51 10.12 10.26
N ARG A 148 8.37 9.49 10.56
CA ARG A 148 8.22 8.05 10.79
C ARG A 148 7.79 7.42 9.46
N PHE A 149 8.25 6.21 9.13
CA PHE A 149 7.97 5.54 7.85
C PHE A 149 7.47 4.13 8.09
N LEU A 150 6.32 3.76 7.53
CA LEU A 150 5.85 2.38 7.53
C LEU A 150 6.50 1.61 6.38
N LEU A 151 7.22 0.54 6.71
CA LEU A 151 7.96 -0.27 5.76
C LEU A 151 7.65 -1.77 5.95
N LEU A 152 7.84 -2.53 4.88
CA LEU A 152 7.85 -3.99 4.96
C LEU A 152 9.07 -4.45 5.77
N ALA A 153 8.89 -5.48 6.59
CA ALA A 153 10.00 -6.10 7.30
C ALA A 153 11.02 -6.70 6.33
N GLY A 154 12.30 -6.62 6.66
CA GLY A 154 13.39 -7.08 5.79
C GLY A 154 14.50 -6.05 5.57
N PRO A 155 15.48 -6.38 4.72
CA PRO A 155 16.59 -5.48 4.42
C PRO A 155 16.11 -4.27 3.61
N ALA A 156 16.62 -3.09 3.97
CA ALA A 156 16.36 -1.85 3.27
C ALA A 156 17.62 -0.97 3.23
N ILE A 157 17.70 -0.09 2.24
CA ILE A 157 18.72 0.94 2.16
C ILE A 157 18.05 2.27 2.51
N ILE A 158 18.60 3.00 3.47
CA ILE A 158 18.17 4.35 3.80
C ILE A 158 19.29 5.33 3.44
N ARG A 159 18.92 6.45 2.82
CA ARG A 159 19.80 7.56 2.50
C ARG A 159 19.23 8.86 3.03
N PHE A 160 20.10 9.70 3.54
CA PHE A 160 19.79 11.07 3.94
C PHE A 160 20.43 11.99 2.91
N LEU A 161 19.63 12.89 2.34
CA LEU A 161 20.06 13.79 1.29
C LEU A 161 19.93 15.24 1.75
N ARG A 162 20.93 16.06 1.44
CA ARG A 162 20.88 17.52 1.61
C ARG A 162 21.05 18.18 0.26
N SER A 163 20.02 18.89 -0.19
CA SER A 163 20.01 19.53 -1.51
C SER A 163 20.34 18.54 -2.64
N GLY A 164 19.75 17.33 -2.58
CA GLY A 164 19.97 16.25 -3.55
C GLY A 164 21.26 15.45 -3.39
N ASN A 165 22.18 15.85 -2.51
CA ASN A 165 23.43 15.13 -2.28
C ASN A 165 23.31 14.17 -1.11
N VAL A 166 23.74 12.91 -1.28
CA VAL A 166 23.77 11.92 -0.19
C VAL A 166 24.80 12.35 0.85
N ILE A 167 24.33 12.64 2.07
CA ILE A 167 25.18 12.98 3.22
C ILE A 167 25.39 11.80 4.17
N CYS A 168 24.52 10.79 4.07
CA CYS A 168 24.53 9.59 4.88
C CYS A 168 23.81 8.47 4.14
N GLN A 169 24.32 7.24 4.23
CA GLN A 169 23.58 6.07 3.79
C GLN A 169 24.01 4.84 4.55
N GLY A 170 23.13 3.85 4.59
CA GLY A 170 23.47 2.53 5.10
C GLY A 170 22.37 1.52 4.86
N ASN A 171 22.71 0.27 5.08
CA ASN A 171 21.77 -0.83 5.11
C ASN A 171 21.14 -0.87 6.51
N MET A 172 19.85 -1.13 6.57
CA MET A 172 19.12 -1.39 7.80
C MET A 172 18.28 -2.66 7.64
N GLN A 173 18.05 -3.34 8.75
CA GLN A 173 17.11 -4.45 8.83
C GLN A 173 15.84 -3.93 9.48
N VAL A 174 14.74 -3.82 8.71
CA VAL A 174 13.44 -3.45 9.27
C VAL A 174 12.91 -4.62 10.07
N ASP A 175 12.98 -4.48 11.39
CA ASP A 175 12.42 -5.46 12.31
C ASP A 175 10.89 -5.38 12.32
N PRO A 176 10.19 -6.52 12.23
CA PRO A 176 8.74 -6.54 12.35
C PRO A 176 8.31 -6.15 13.78
N GLU A 177 7.16 -5.51 13.93
CA GLU A 177 6.54 -5.22 15.24
C GLU A 177 7.35 -4.23 16.11
N LYS A 178 8.38 -3.60 15.54
CA LYS A 178 9.23 -2.63 16.23
C LYS A 178 9.19 -1.27 15.53
N GLU A 179 9.37 -0.23 16.34
CA GLU A 179 9.80 1.07 15.86
C GLU A 179 11.32 1.18 16.03
N GLN A 180 12.03 1.37 14.93
CA GLN A 180 13.49 1.55 14.91
C GLN A 180 13.82 2.99 14.55
N THR A 181 14.74 3.60 15.28
CA THR A 181 15.22 4.95 14.94
C THR A 181 16.53 4.83 14.17
N CYS A 182 16.56 5.37 12.95
CA CYS A 182 17.75 5.47 12.13
C CYS A 182 18.21 6.93 12.10
N GLY A 183 19.45 7.18 12.50
CA GLY A 183 20.06 8.49 12.52
C GLY A 183 21.30 8.59 11.63
N CYS A 184 21.62 9.80 11.19
CA CYS A 184 22.92 10.09 10.62
C CYS A 184 23.82 10.81 11.63
N ASP A 185 24.89 10.16 12.08
CA ASP A 185 25.93 10.79 12.90
C ASP A 185 27.27 10.72 12.19
N ALA A 186 27.97 11.85 12.08
CA ALA A 186 29.30 11.96 11.47
C ALA A 186 29.48 11.21 10.12
N ARG A 187 28.45 11.17 9.25
CA ARG A 187 28.36 10.45 7.96
C ARG A 187 28.18 8.93 8.05
N ALA A 188 28.05 8.37 9.24
CA ALA A 188 27.66 6.99 9.46
C ALA A 188 26.16 6.90 9.76
N LEU A 189 25.51 5.91 9.17
CA LEU A 189 24.16 5.52 9.56
C LEU A 189 24.24 4.73 10.87
N SER A 190 23.41 5.09 11.85
CA SER A 190 23.16 4.30 13.04
C SER A 190 21.68 3.96 13.11
N CYS A 191 21.39 2.67 13.17
CA CYS A 191 20.11 2.08 13.51
C CYS A 191 20.41 0.89 14.47
#